data_AF-A0A9X0FC66-F1
#
_entry.id   AF-A0A9X0FC66-F1
#
_cell.length_a   1.000
_cell.length_b   1.000
_cell.length_c   1.000
_cell.angle_alpha   90.00
_cell.angle_beta   90.00
_cell.angle_gamma   90.00
#
_symmetry.space_group_name_H-M   'P 1'
#
loop_
_entity.id
_entity.type
_entity.pdbx_description
1 polymer ?
#
loop_
_entity_poly.entity_id
_entity_poly.type
_entity_poly.pdbx_seq_one_letter_code
_entity_poly.pdbx_strand_id
1 'polypeptide(L)' 'MKKLTAYNADVQKYMQQNRLSAQKKYEIMDTMRKRVDDTNQSFESLFPSRSKRKDVMDYIIYLLSG' A
#
# COMPACT_ATOMS: atom_id res chain seq x y z
N MET A 1 17.04 -20.98 -10.15
CA MET A 1 16.26 -19.85 -9.60
C MET A 1 14.78 -20.18 -9.64
N LYS A 2 14.11 -20.33 -8.49
CA LYS A 2 12.64 -20.47 -8.47
C LYS A 2 12.05 -19.13 -8.92
N LYS A 3 11.35 -19.13 -10.05
CA LYS A 3 10.64 -17.94 -10.55
C LYS A 3 9.60 -17.56 -9.50
N LEU A 4 9.70 -16.35 -8.94
CA LEU A 4 8.64 -15.76 -8.13
C LEU A 4 7.45 -15.53 -9.05
N THR A 5 6.58 -16.51 -9.14
CA THR A 5 5.28 -16.40 -9.82
C THR A 5 4.22 -16.13 -8.75
N ALA A 6 3.08 -15.55 -9.14
CA ALA A 6 1.91 -15.37 -8.26
C ALA A 6 1.34 -16.70 -7.70
N TYR A 7 1.92 -17.84 -8.07
CA TYR A 7 1.65 -19.18 -7.57
C TYR A 7 2.62 -19.63 -6.47
N ASN A 8 3.46 -18.74 -5.94
CA ASN A 8 4.18 -19.05 -4.72
C ASN A 8 3.17 -19.22 -3.56
N ALA A 9 3.14 -20.40 -2.97
CA ALA A 9 2.26 -20.73 -1.86
C ALA A 9 2.40 -19.75 -0.68
N ASP A 10 3.60 -19.20 -0.44
CA ASP A 10 3.84 -18.20 0.60
C ASP A 10 3.21 -16.86 0.25
N VAL A 11 3.22 -16.46 -1.04
CA VAL A 11 2.54 -15.24 -1.51
C VAL A 11 1.03 -15.40 -1.42
N GLN A 12 0.49 -16.55 -1.82
CA GLN A 12 -0.94 -16.83 -1.69
C GLN A 12 -1.38 -16.91 -0.23
N LYS A 13 -0.58 -17.56 0.63
CA LYS A 13 -0.82 -17.64 2.07
C LYS A 13 -0.76 -16.26 2.72
N TYR A 14 0.22 -15.43 2.35
CA TYR A 14 0.30 -14.04 2.80
C TYR A 14 -0.94 -13.23 2.39
N MET A 15 -1.40 -13.38 1.14
CA MET A 15 -2.59 -12.67 0.64
C MET A 15 -3.92 -13.18 1.25
N GLN A 16 -4.03 -14.48 1.52
CA GLN A 16 -5.27 -15.10 2.02
C GLN A 16 -5.39 -15.04 3.54
N GLN A 17 -4.28 -15.12 4.29
CA GLN A 17 -4.30 -15.22 5.75
C GLN A 17 -4.06 -13.88 6.45
N ASN A 18 -3.37 -12.91 5.83
CA ASN A 18 -3.18 -11.60 6.44
C ASN A 18 -4.33 -10.65 6.09
N ARG A 19 -5.47 -10.84 6.75
CA ARG A 19 -6.28 -9.66 7.09
C ARG A 19 -5.47 -8.89 8.12
N LEU A 20 -4.78 -7.83 7.67
CA LEU A 20 -4.07 -6.93 8.58
C LEU A 20 -5.05 -6.49 9.67
N SER A 21 -4.61 -6.50 10.93
CA SER A 21 -5.40 -5.91 12.01
C SER A 21 -5.63 -4.43 11.72
N ALA A 22 -6.73 -3.85 12.21
CA ALA A 22 -7.00 -2.42 12.05
C ALA A 22 -5.80 -1.58 12.51
N GLN A 23 -5.19 -1.93 13.65
CA GLN A 23 -3.98 -1.29 14.15
C GLN A 23 -2.83 -1.31 13.13
N LYS A 24 -2.55 -2.46 12.51
CA LYS A 24 -1.46 -2.56 11.53
C LYS A 24 -1.74 -1.74 10.27
N LYS A 25 -3.01 -1.66 9.85
CA LYS A 25 -3.41 -0.80 8.72
C LYS A 25 -3.19 0.68 9.06
N TYR A 26 -3.56 1.11 10.26
CA TYR A 26 -3.29 2.47 10.73
C TYR A 26 -1.80 2.79 10.81
N GLU A 27 -0.97 1.89 11.32
CA GLU A 27 0.49 2.07 11.36
C GLU A 27 1.09 2.29 9.96
N ILE A 28 0.62 1.52 8.97
CA ILE A 28 1.08 1.66 7.59
C ILE A 28 0.65 3.02 7.02
N MET A 29 -0.60 3.41 7.20
CA MET A 29 -1.11 4.71 6.75
C MET A 29 -0.37 5.88 7.41
N ASP A 30 -0.10 5.79 8.71
CA ASP A 30 0.62 6.82 9.45
C ASP A 30 2.07 6.93 9.01
N THR A 31 2.74 5.80 8.79
CA THR A 31 4.11 5.77 8.27
C THR A 31 4.19 6.38 6.86
N MET A 32 3.21 6.09 6.00
CA MET A 32 3.12 6.70 4.67
C MET A 32 2.95 8.21 4.76
N ARG A 33 2.05 8.70 5.63
CA ARG A 33 1.84 10.13 5.85
C ARG A 33 3.09 10.83 6.35
N LYS A 34 3.71 10.32 7.42
CA LYS A 34 4.95 10.87 7.99
C LYS A 34 6.05 10.98 6.95
N ARG A 35 6.22 9.96 6.10
CA ARG A 35 7.26 10.00 5.08
C ARG A 35 7.01 11.03 3.99
N VAL A 36 5.76 11.33 3.67
CA VAL A 36 5.38 12.42 2.75
C VAL A 36 5.65 13.78 3.39
N ASP A 37 5.30 13.93 4.67
CA ASP A 37 5.56 15.14 5.45
C ASP A 37 7.08 15.39 5.60
N ASP A 38 7.86 14.36 5.93
CA ASP A 38 9.32 14.42 6.11
C ASP A 38 10.05 14.83 4.82
N THR A 39 9.54 14.46 3.65
CA THR A 39 10.13 14.87 2.36
C THR A 39 9.69 16.25 1.91
N ASN A 40 8.83 16.94 2.69
CA ASN A 40 8.21 18.22 2.35
C ASN A 40 7.53 18.19 0.97
N GLN A 41 7.04 17.01 0.57
CA GLN A 41 6.34 16.79 -0.69
C GLN A 41 4.84 16.76 -0.42
N SER A 42 4.04 17.31 -1.32
CA SER A 42 2.59 17.10 -1.24
C SER A 42 2.21 15.74 -1.80
N PHE A 43 1.15 15.15 -1.29
CA PHE A 43 0.61 13.90 -1.82
C PHE A 43 0.26 14.05 -3.32
N GLU A 44 -0.29 15.20 -3.72
CA GLU A 44 -0.60 15.56 -5.10
C GLU A 44 0.64 15.63 -6.00
N SER A 45 1.79 16.05 -5.47
CA SER A 45 3.06 16.07 -6.23
C SER A 45 3.59 14.66 -6.50
N LEU A 46 3.44 13.76 -5.53
CA LEU A 46 3.86 12.36 -5.63
C LEU A 46 2.90 11.53 -6.49
N PHE A 47 1.61 11.85 -6.38
CA PHE A 47 0.51 11.15 -7.02
C PHE A 47 -0.40 12.16 -7.75
N PRO A 48 0.03 12.66 -8.93
CA PRO A 48 -0.75 13.62 -9.70
C PRO A 48 -2.14 13.07 -10.05
N SER A 49 -3.15 13.93 -10.03
CA SER A 49 -4.52 13.57 -10.42
C SER A 49 -4.57 12.97 -11.83
N ARG A 50 -5.48 11.99 -12.04
CA ARG A 50 -5.64 11.27 -13.32
C ARG A 50 -4.37 10.54 -13.79
N SER A 51 -3.44 10.24 -12.86
CA SER A 51 -2.31 9.37 -13.16
C SER A 51 -2.60 7.96 -12.67
N LYS A 52 -2.08 6.96 -13.40
CA LYS A 52 -2.13 5.56 -12.98
C LYS A 52 -1.55 5.35 -11.58
N ARG A 53 -0.59 6.19 -11.17
CA ARG A 53 0.01 6.13 -9.83
C ARG A 53 -0.97 6.58 -8.75
N LYS A 54 -1.79 7.60 -9.02
CA LYS A 54 -2.87 8.02 -8.11
C LYS A 54 -3.93 6.93 -7.97
N ASP A 55 -4.35 6.32 -9.07
CA ASP A 55 -5.35 5.24 -9.04
C ASP A 55 -4.87 4.04 -8.20
N VAL A 56 -3.60 3.65 -8.35
CA VAL A 56 -2.99 2.59 -7.54
C VAL A 56 -2.92 2.98 -6.07
N MET A 57 -2.53 4.21 -5.76
CA MET A 57 -2.40 4.67 -4.38
C MET A 57 -3.77 4.76 -3.68
N ASP A 58 -4.80 5.23 -4.39
CA ASP A 58 -6.17 5.28 -3.88
C ASP A 58 -6.71 3.88 -3.60
N TYR A 59 -6.41 2.92 -4.48
CA TYR A 59 -6.78 1.53 -4.25
C TYR A 59 -6.06 0.93 -3.02
N ILE A 60 -4.79 1.25 -2.82
CA ILE A 60 -4.05 0.83 -1.61
C ILE A 60 -4.68 1.44 -0.35
N ILE A 61 -5.00 2.74 -0.37
CA ILE A 61 -5.65 3.40 0.76
C ILE A 61 -7.01 2.77 1.05
N TYR A 62 -7.82 2.49 0.03
CA TYR A 62 -9.10 1.81 0.16
C TYR A 62 -8.96 0.42 0.83
N LEU A 63 -7.96 -0.37 0.45
CA LEU A 63 -7.71 -1.68 1.07
C LEU A 63 -7.24 -1.58 2.54
N LEU A 64 -6.60 -0.46 2.90
CA LEU A 64 -6.13 -0.18 4.25
C LEU A 64 -7.20 0.49 5.14
N SER A 65 -8.22 1.13 4.58
CA SER A 65 -9.26 1.82 5.35
C SER A 65 -10.48 0.95 5.68
N GLY A 66 -10.71 -0.14 4.94
CA GLY A 66 -11.68 -1.19 5.29
C GLY A 66 -11.17 -2.16 6.35
#